data_AF-A0A482Z312-F1
#
_entry.id   AF-A0A482Z312-F1
#
_cell.length_a   1.000
_cell.length_b   1.000
_cell.length_c   1.000
_cell.angle_alpha   90.00
_cell.angle_beta   90.00
_cell.angle_gamma   90.00
#
_symmetry.space_group_name_H-M   'P 1'
#
loop_
_entity.id
_entity.type
_entity.pdbx_description
1 polymer ?
#
loop_
_entity_poly.entity_id
_entity_poly.type
_entity_poly.pdbx_seq_one_letter_code
_entity_poly.pdbx_strand_id
1 'polypeptide(L)'
;MSKTWKKCLETLKDTVPVGQFSVWIKPLKAQEENGTLTILAPNDSAVSYLKKNLKQKIKDVIVQHDKNLKILIGVVGQPQTKKQHTTPLLDDYTFENLVLGNANQIAYGAIQQIAENLKNSPYNPCIVYGGSGLGKTHLMQAAGHLVKEKDPKAKIIYMP
;
A
#
# COMPACT_ATOMS: atom_id res chain seq x y z
N MET A 1 -1.18 -23.21 -19.94
CA MET A 1 -2.46 -22.53 -19.69
C MET A 1 -3.16 -23.24 -18.54
N SER A 2 -3.57 -22.53 -17.49
CA SER A 2 -4.34 -23.12 -16.38
C SER A 2 -5.63 -23.78 -16.89
N LYS A 3 -5.91 -25.00 -16.42
CA LYS A 3 -7.15 -25.73 -16.75
C LYS A 3 -8.38 -25.03 -16.15
N THR A 4 -8.22 -24.40 -14.99
CA THR A 4 -9.27 -23.71 -14.23
C THR A 4 -9.68 -22.40 -14.91
N TRP A 5 -8.73 -21.63 -15.44
CA TRP A 5 -9.03 -20.39 -16.15
C TRP A 5 -9.84 -20.61 -17.44
N LYS A 6 -9.57 -21.69 -18.18
CA LYS A 6 -10.34 -22.03 -19.39
C LYS A 6 -11.83 -22.24 -19.08
N LYS A 7 -12.14 -22.97 -18.00
CA LYS A 7 -13.51 -23.18 -17.53
C LYS A 7 -14.16 -21.86 -17.08
N CYS A 8 -13.42 -21.02 -16.35
CA CYS A 8 -13.90 -19.70 -15.93
C CYS A 8 -14.20 -18.78 -17.13
N LEU A 9 -13.40 -18.85 -18.21
CA LEU A 9 -13.63 -18.07 -19.43
C LEU A 9 -14.92 -18.48 -20.15
N GLU A 10 -15.26 -19.78 -20.15
CA GLU A 10 -16.51 -20.27 -20.74
C GLU A 10 -17.72 -19.76 -19.94
N THR A 11 -17.71 -19.86 -18.61
CA THR A 11 -18.79 -19.32 -17.76
C THR A 11 -18.92 -17.80 -17.86
N LEU A 12 -17.79 -17.08 -17.95
CA LEU A 12 -17.78 -15.62 -18.12
C LEU A 12 -18.30 -15.18 -19.48
N LYS A 13 -18.15 -16.00 -20.53
CA LYS A 13 -18.67 -15.71 -21.88
C LYS A 13 -20.20 -15.66 -21.90
N ASP A 14 -20.85 -16.52 -21.12
CA ASP A 14 -22.31 -16.58 -21.06
C ASP A 14 -22.89 -15.54 -20.09
N THR A 15 -22.11 -15.07 -19.12
CA THR A 15 -22.54 -14.12 -18.08
C THR A 15 -22.30 -12.65 -18.44
N VAL A 16 -21.40 -12.37 -19.38
CA VAL A 16 -20.96 -11.01 -19.72
C VAL A 16 -21.33 -10.68 -21.18
N PRO A 17 -21.85 -9.47 -21.47
CA PRO A 17 -22.14 -9.07 -22.85
C PRO A 17 -20.93 -9.18 -23.77
N VAL A 18 -21.17 -9.61 -25.01
CA VAL A 18 -20.12 -9.93 -26.03
C VAL A 18 -19.13 -8.78 -26.25
N GLY A 19 -19.62 -7.53 -26.21
CA GLY A 19 -18.77 -6.33 -26.32
C GLY A 19 -17.79 -6.15 -25.15
N GLN A 20 -18.21 -6.48 -23.93
CA GLN A 20 -17.32 -6.41 -22.76
C GLN A 20 -16.34 -7.60 -22.72
N PHE A 21 -16.80 -8.78 -23.12
CA PHE A 21 -15.97 -9.98 -23.15
C PHE A 21 -14.79 -9.86 -24.13
N SER A 22 -15.06 -9.38 -25.34
CA SER A 22 -14.03 -9.22 -26.38
C SER A 22 -12.97 -8.19 -26.01
N VAL A 23 -13.37 -7.09 -25.38
CA VAL A 23 -12.46 -5.99 -25.02
C VAL A 23 -11.68 -6.27 -23.74
N TRP A 24 -12.35 -6.78 -22.69
CA TRP A 24 -11.76 -6.82 -21.35
C TRP A 24 -11.35 -8.21 -20.88
N ILE A 25 -11.93 -9.29 -21.42
CA ILE A 25 -11.73 -10.65 -20.93
C ILE A 25 -10.81 -11.45 -21.86
N LYS A 26 -10.98 -11.34 -23.18
CA LYS A 26 -10.15 -12.02 -24.18
C LYS A 26 -8.64 -11.73 -24.09
N PRO A 27 -8.16 -10.49 -23.83
CA PRO A 27 -6.72 -10.21 -23.77
C PRO A 27 -6.07 -10.63 -22.43
N LEU A 28 -6.83 -11.17 -21.47
CA LEU A 28 -6.31 -11.55 -20.16
C LEU A 28 -5.54 -12.87 -20.23
N LYS A 29 -4.35 -12.89 -19.63
CA LYS A 29 -3.56 -14.10 -19.44
C LYS A 29 -3.69 -14.54 -17.99
N ALA A 30 -3.98 -15.81 -17.73
CA ALA A 30 -3.96 -16.34 -16.37
C ALA A 30 -2.85 -17.37 -16.18
N GLN A 31 -2.16 -17.26 -15.06
CA GLN A 31 -1.18 -18.21 -14.58
C GLN A 31 -1.63 -18.75 -13.23
N GLU A 32 -1.57 -20.05 -13.06
CA GLU A 32 -1.92 -20.73 -11.81
C GLU A 32 -0.65 -21.35 -11.26
N GLU A 33 -0.25 -20.91 -10.08
CA GLU A 33 0.99 -21.35 -9.43
C GLU A 33 0.73 -21.44 -7.91
N ASN A 34 1.08 -22.59 -7.32
CA ASN A 34 0.98 -22.83 -5.86
C ASN A 34 -0.37 -22.44 -5.22
N GLY A 35 -1.49 -22.78 -5.87
CA GLY A 35 -2.84 -22.46 -5.36
C GLY A 35 -3.21 -20.97 -5.47
N THR A 36 -2.50 -20.20 -6.29
CA THR A 36 -2.79 -18.79 -6.57
C THR A 36 -3.04 -18.62 -8.07
N LEU A 37 -4.21 -18.07 -8.42
CA LEU A 37 -4.56 -17.70 -9.78
C LEU A 37 -4.23 -16.22 -10.02
N THR A 38 -3.21 -15.97 -10.83
CA THR A 38 -2.78 -14.63 -11.22
C THR A 38 -3.36 -14.29 -12.59
N ILE A 39 -4.28 -13.32 -12.62
CA ILE A 39 -4.88 -12.77 -13.84
C ILE A 39 -4.08 -11.52 -14.24
N LEU A 40 -3.44 -11.60 -15.40
CA LEU A 40 -2.62 -10.56 -15.98
C LEU A 40 -3.40 -9.85 -17.09
N ALA A 41 -3.67 -8.57 -16.88
CA ALA A 41 -4.31 -7.70 -17.85
C ALA A 41 -3.26 -6.97 -18.71
N PRO A 42 -3.59 -6.56 -19.94
CA PRO A 42 -2.63 -5.92 -20.84
C PRO A 42 -2.15 -4.53 -20.36
N ASN A 43 -2.94 -3.82 -19.54
CA ASN A 43 -2.62 -2.47 -19.04
C ASN A 43 -3.38 -2.13 -17.74
N ASP A 44 -3.01 -1.02 -17.10
CA ASP A 44 -3.61 -0.53 -15.85
C ASP A 44 -5.11 -0.19 -15.97
N SER A 45 -5.57 0.27 -17.13
CA SER A 45 -6.98 0.57 -17.38
C SER A 45 -7.83 -0.70 -17.29
N ALA A 46 -7.37 -1.79 -17.89
CA ALA A 46 -8.01 -3.10 -17.81
C ALA A 46 -8.00 -3.65 -16.37
N VAL A 47 -6.89 -3.50 -15.62
CA VAL A 47 -6.84 -3.87 -14.19
C VAL A 47 -7.87 -3.07 -13.38
N SER A 48 -7.97 -1.76 -13.62
CA SER A 48 -8.90 -0.88 -12.91
C SER A 48 -10.35 -1.24 -13.20
N TYR A 49 -10.67 -1.52 -14.47
CA TYR A 49 -11.99 -1.99 -14.88
C TYR A 49 -12.35 -3.33 -14.25
N LEU A 50 -11.42 -4.30 -14.26
CA LEU A 50 -11.60 -5.60 -13.64
C LEU A 50 -11.83 -5.46 -12.13
N LYS A 51 -11.03 -4.66 -11.43
CA LYS A 51 -11.16 -4.41 -9.99
C LYS A 51 -12.48 -3.74 -9.62
N LYS A 52 -12.98 -2.84 -10.47
CA LYS A 52 -14.20 -2.05 -10.19
C LYS A 52 -15.49 -2.80 -10.54
N ASN A 53 -15.54 -3.42 -11.72
CA ASN A 53 -16.79 -3.96 -12.28
C ASN A 53 -16.88 -5.48 -12.29
N LEU A 54 -15.75 -6.18 -12.44
CA LEU A 54 -15.72 -7.63 -12.65
C LEU A 54 -15.17 -8.43 -11.47
N LYS A 55 -14.65 -7.76 -10.44
CA LYS A 55 -14.02 -8.39 -9.27
C LYS A 55 -14.93 -9.39 -8.56
N GLN A 56 -16.21 -9.05 -8.39
CA GLN A 56 -17.17 -9.94 -7.73
C GLN A 56 -17.52 -11.13 -8.62
N LYS A 57 -17.90 -10.88 -9.87
CA LYS A 57 -18.21 -11.94 -10.84
C LYS A 57 -17.07 -12.94 -11.01
N ILE A 58 -15.82 -12.45 -11.10
CA ILE A 58 -14.64 -13.30 -11.20
C ILE A 58 -14.44 -14.14 -9.93
N LYS A 59 -14.66 -13.55 -8.75
CA LYS A 59 -14.61 -14.31 -7.48
C LYS A 59 -15.68 -15.39 -7.43
N ASP A 60 -16.91 -15.08 -7.80
CA ASP A 60 -18.03 -16.02 -7.73
C ASP A 60 -17.80 -17.23 -8.65
N VAL A 61 -17.35 -16.98 -9.89
CA VAL A 61 -17.02 -18.02 -10.86
C VAL A 61 -15.82 -18.87 -10.40
N ILE A 62 -14.81 -18.26 -9.78
CA ILE A 62 -13.64 -19.00 -9.28
C ILE A 62 -14.02 -19.83 -8.06
N VAL A 63 -14.82 -19.31 -7.12
CA VAL A 63 -15.28 -20.05 -5.93
C VAL A 63 -16.16 -21.24 -6.31
N GLN A 64 -16.92 -21.16 -7.41
CA GLN A 64 -17.70 -22.28 -7.95
C GLN A 64 -16.82 -23.44 -8.46
N HIS A 65 -15.60 -23.15 -8.93
CA HIS A 65 -14.72 -24.17 -9.50
C HIS A 65 -13.57 -24.58 -8.58
N ASP A 66 -13.10 -23.70 -7.70
CA ASP A 66 -12.05 -23.99 -6.72
C ASP A 66 -12.13 -23.04 -5.51
N LYS A 67 -12.48 -23.59 -4.34
CA LYS A 67 -12.72 -22.81 -3.12
C LYS A 67 -11.45 -22.26 -2.46
N ASN A 68 -10.26 -22.75 -2.82
CA ASN A 68 -9.01 -22.42 -2.13
C ASN A 68 -8.03 -21.55 -2.94
N LEU A 69 -8.42 -21.09 -4.13
CA LEU A 69 -7.53 -20.27 -4.97
C LEU A 69 -7.48 -18.81 -4.49
N LYS A 70 -6.26 -18.32 -4.19
CA LYS A 70 -6.01 -16.88 -4.00
C LYS A 70 -5.97 -16.18 -5.36
N ILE A 71 -6.65 -15.05 -5.49
CA ILE A 71 -6.75 -14.31 -6.76
C ILE A 71 -5.89 -13.05 -6.71
N LEU A 72 -4.97 -12.92 -7.67
CA LEU A 72 -4.17 -11.72 -7.88
C LEU A 72 -4.45 -11.15 -9.27
N ILE A 73 -4.81 -9.86 -9.36
CA ILE A 73 -5.02 -9.17 -10.64
C ILE A 73 -3.90 -8.14 -10.83
N GLY A 74 -3.10 -8.31 -11.88
CA GLY A 74 -1.94 -7.47 -12.19
C GLY A 74 -1.82 -7.15 -13.68
N VAL A 75 -0.78 -6.39 -14.06
CA VAL A 75 -0.48 -6.05 -15.47
C VAL A 75 0.57 -7.04 -16.01
N VAL A 76 0.44 -7.47 -17.26
CA VAL A 76 1.43 -8.31 -17.94
C VAL A 76 2.79 -7.57 -17.97
N GLY A 77 3.82 -8.17 -17.38
CA GLY A 77 5.20 -7.64 -17.42
C GLY A 77 5.55 -6.63 -16.31
N GLN A 78 4.62 -6.27 -15.43
CA GLN A 78 4.95 -5.47 -14.24
C GLN A 78 5.12 -6.39 -13.01
N PRO A 79 6.26 -6.35 -12.30
CA PRO A 79 6.35 -6.97 -10.99
C PRO A 79 5.34 -6.31 -10.05
N GLN A 80 4.58 -7.12 -9.30
CA GLN A 80 3.62 -6.61 -8.30
C GLN A 80 4.34 -5.99 -7.10
N THR A 81 4.95 -4.82 -7.28
CA THR A 81 5.48 -4.05 -6.16
C THR A 81 4.29 -3.42 -5.43
N LYS A 82 4.04 -3.86 -4.18
CA LYS A 82 3.18 -3.11 -3.25
C LYS A 82 3.65 -1.66 -3.26
N LYS A 83 2.81 -0.72 -3.72
CA LYS A 83 3.11 0.72 -3.65
C LYS A 83 3.38 1.05 -2.18
N GLN A 84 4.66 1.20 -1.81
CA GLN A 84 5.03 1.75 -0.51
C GLN A 84 4.64 3.22 -0.56
N HIS A 85 3.83 3.66 0.41
CA HIS A 85 3.61 5.08 0.61
C HIS A 85 4.95 5.66 1.06
N THR A 86 5.62 6.36 0.16
CA THR A 86 6.84 7.09 0.49
C THR A 86 6.44 8.45 1.04
N THR A 87 6.92 8.74 2.23
CA THR A 87 6.83 10.06 2.85
C THR A 87 8.21 10.69 2.73
N PRO A 88 8.34 11.95 2.26
CA PRO A 88 9.62 12.59 2.04
C PRO A 88 10.20 13.04 3.39
N LEU A 89 10.66 12.08 4.19
CA LEU A 89 11.50 12.36 5.35
C LEU A 89 12.92 12.62 4.85
N LEU A 90 13.53 13.71 5.29
CA LEU A 90 14.91 14.05 4.99
C LEU A 90 15.83 13.17 5.85
N ASP A 91 16.80 12.50 5.22
CA ASP A 91 17.65 11.51 5.88
C ASP A 91 18.44 12.11 7.06
N ASP A 92 18.84 13.38 6.99
CA ASP A 92 19.59 14.04 8.05
C ASP A 92 18.73 14.47 9.26
N TYR A 93 17.40 14.46 9.13
CA TYR A 93 16.49 15.00 10.14
C TYR A 93 16.14 13.92 11.18
N THR A 94 17.15 13.32 11.82
CA THR A 94 17.00 12.32 12.88
C THR A 94 17.28 12.91 14.27
N PHE A 95 16.94 12.19 15.35
CA PHE A 95 17.18 12.70 16.71
C PHE A 95 18.68 12.85 17.00
N GLU A 96 19.51 11.95 16.47
CA GLU A 96 20.95 11.90 16.66
C GLU A 96 21.65 13.12 16.04
N ASN A 97 21.11 13.63 14.94
CA ASN A 97 21.66 14.77 14.20
C ASN A 97 21.13 16.12 14.70
N LEU A 98 20.19 16.14 15.65
CA LEU A 98 19.69 17.39 16.21
C LEU A 98 20.66 17.93 17.27
N VAL A 99 21.18 19.14 17.06
CA VAL A 99 21.95 19.84 18.07
C VAL A 99 21.03 20.26 19.22
N LEU A 100 21.25 19.69 20.41
CA LEU A 100 20.50 20.02 21.62
C LEU A 100 21.02 21.29 22.28
N GLY A 101 20.09 22.08 22.81
CA GLY A 101 20.34 23.23 23.66
C GLY A 101 19.13 23.54 24.54
N ASN A 102 19.26 24.55 25.39
CA ASN A 102 18.20 24.91 26.35
C ASN A 102 16.85 25.20 25.68
N ALA A 103 16.85 25.68 24.44
CA ALA A 103 15.65 26.05 23.70
C ALA A 103 14.84 24.85 23.16
N ASN A 104 15.44 23.67 22.98
CA ASN A 104 14.80 22.53 22.32
C ASN A 104 14.84 21.22 23.14
N GLN A 105 15.53 21.17 24.29
CA GLN A 105 15.68 19.97 25.10
C GLN A 105 14.35 19.39 25.58
N ILE A 106 13.41 20.23 26.03
CA ILE A 106 12.09 19.79 26.49
C ILE A 106 11.27 19.22 25.32
N ALA A 107 11.27 19.91 24.18
CA ALA A 107 10.56 19.46 22.98
C ALA A 107 11.15 18.14 22.46
N TYR A 108 12.48 18.01 22.46
CA TYR A 108 13.18 16.78 22.12
C TYR A 108 12.70 15.60 22.97
N GLY A 109 12.75 15.72 24.30
CA GLY A 109 12.36 14.64 25.20
C GLY A 109 10.88 14.24 25.04
N ALA A 110 9.99 15.22 24.92
CA ALA A 110 8.56 14.96 24.73
C ALA A 110 8.28 14.22 23.40
N ILE A 111 8.88 14.69 22.30
CA ILE A 111 8.64 14.12 20.96
C ILE A 111 9.29 12.74 20.85
N GLN A 112 10.47 12.54 21.42
CA GLN A 112 11.10 11.22 21.52
C GLN A 112 10.17 10.25 22.27
N GLN A 113 9.66 10.64 23.45
CA GLN A 113 8.78 9.78 24.24
C GLN A 113 7.48 9.41 23.49
N ILE A 114 6.92 10.37 22.73
CA ILE A 114 5.75 10.13 21.87
C ILE A 114 6.09 9.12 20.77
N ALA A 115 7.19 9.33 20.04
CA ALA A 115 7.61 8.45 18.96
C ALA A 115 7.93 7.03 19.46
N GLU A 116 8.51 6.91 20.67
CA GLU A 116 8.77 5.62 21.30
C GLU A 116 7.49 4.88 21.70
N ASN A 117 6.43 5.60 22.04
CA ASN A 117 5.19 5.07 22.61
C ASN A 117 3.95 5.45 21.78
N LEU A 118 4.06 5.46 20.44
CA LEU A 118 3.07 6.07 19.54
C LEU A 118 1.61 5.63 19.80
N LYS A 119 1.37 4.36 20.17
CA LYS A 119 0.03 3.81 20.40
C LYS A 119 -0.57 4.19 21.76
N ASN A 120 0.28 4.44 22.76
CA ASN A 120 -0.11 4.62 24.16
C ASN A 120 0.25 6.01 24.71
N SER A 121 0.82 6.87 23.88
CA SER A 121 1.20 8.21 24.29
C SER A 121 -0.04 9.02 24.67
N PRO A 122 -0.08 9.63 25.86
CA PRO A 122 -1.16 10.54 26.24
C PRO A 122 -1.12 11.87 25.48
N TYR A 123 -0.03 12.14 24.74
CA TYR A 123 0.22 13.41 24.07
C TYR A 123 -0.20 13.37 22.59
N ASN A 124 -1.51 13.25 22.35
CA ASN A 124 -2.10 13.33 21.02
C ASN A 124 -3.32 14.29 21.02
N PRO A 125 -3.28 15.43 20.30
CA PRO A 125 -2.19 15.88 19.43
C PRO A 125 -0.99 16.44 20.20
N CYS A 126 0.20 16.33 19.60
CA CYS A 126 1.40 17.05 20.05
C CYS A 126 1.61 18.28 19.16
N ILE A 127 1.78 19.44 19.79
CA ILE A 127 1.97 20.72 19.10
C ILE A 127 3.32 21.31 19.54
N VAL A 128 4.17 21.64 18.57
CA VAL A 128 5.51 22.21 18.80
C VAL A 128 5.56 23.59 18.18
N TYR A 129 5.87 24.61 18.97
CA TYR A 129 5.96 26.01 18.53
C TYR A 129 7.24 26.67 19.04
N GLY A 130 7.66 27.76 18.39
CA GLY A 130 8.90 28.47 18.70
C GLY A 130 9.45 29.24 17.50
N GLY A 131 10.45 30.08 17.74
CA GLY A 131 11.12 30.90 16.72
C GLY A 131 11.76 30.11 15.57
N SER A 132 12.23 30.84 14.55
CA SER A 132 12.95 30.23 13.42
C SER A 132 14.24 29.54 13.90
N GLY A 133 14.63 28.45 13.24
CA GLY A 133 15.88 27.74 13.54
C GLY A 133 15.91 26.91 14.83
N LEU A 134 14.82 26.82 15.59
CA LEU A 134 14.80 26.05 16.86
C LEU A 134 14.57 24.53 16.70
N GLY A 135 14.63 24.00 15.48
CA GLY A 135 14.55 22.55 15.24
C GLY A 135 13.13 21.95 15.16
N LYS A 136 12.06 22.76 15.05
CA LYS A 136 10.67 22.25 14.96
C LYS A 136 10.46 21.22 13.85
N THR A 137 10.85 21.59 12.63
CA THR A 137 10.72 20.71 11.45
C THR A 137 11.59 19.46 11.58
N HIS A 138 12.80 19.63 12.13
CA HIS A 138 13.73 18.54 12.38
C HIS A 138 13.13 17.53 13.37
N LEU A 139 12.64 18.00 14.52
CA LEU A 139 12.00 17.16 15.53
C LEU A 139 10.77 16.40 14.99
N MET A 140 9.96 17.06 14.17
CA MET A 140 8.79 16.44 13.56
C MET A 140 9.17 15.28 12.61
N GLN A 141 10.21 15.48 11.80
CA GLN A 141 10.69 14.42 10.90
C GLN A 141 11.46 13.32 11.63
N ALA A 142 12.22 13.67 12.67
CA ALA A 142 12.94 12.72 13.52
C ALA A 142 12.00 11.72 14.20
N ALA A 143 10.83 12.20 14.66
CA ALA A 143 9.77 11.33 15.15
C ALA A 143 9.31 10.31 14.10
N GLY A 144 9.16 10.75 12.84
CA GLY A 144 8.81 9.88 11.72
C GLY A 144 9.85 8.79 11.48
N HIS A 145 11.14 9.15 11.48
CA HIS A 145 12.23 8.18 11.33
C HIS A 145 12.23 7.14 12.46
N LEU A 146 12.16 7.59 13.72
CA LEU A 146 12.15 6.69 14.87
C LEU A 146 10.94 5.73 14.86
N VAL A 147 9.76 6.22 14.46
CA VAL A 147 8.58 5.36 14.31
C VAL A 147 8.79 4.32 13.21
N LYS A 148 9.39 4.70 12.08
CA LYS A 148 9.63 3.80 10.94
C LYS A 148 10.69 2.74 11.25
N GLU A 149 11.69 3.10 12.05
CA GLU A 149 12.71 2.17 12.55
C GLU A 149 12.07 1.10 13.45
N LYS A 150 11.21 1.51 14.39
CA LYS A 150 10.53 0.59 15.30
C LYS A 150 9.44 -0.25 14.63
N ASP A 151 8.68 0.35 13.72
CA ASP A 151 7.62 -0.32 12.96
C ASP A 151 7.75 0.02 11.46
N PRO A 152 8.46 -0.81 10.67
CA PRO A 152 8.60 -0.61 9.23
C PRO A 152 7.29 -0.64 8.45
N LYS A 153 6.18 -1.09 9.06
CA LYS A 153 4.85 -1.13 8.46
C LYS A 153 4.01 0.10 8.84
N ALA A 154 4.50 0.94 9.76
CA ALA A 154 3.81 2.15 10.16
C ALA A 154 3.58 3.07 8.95
N LYS A 155 2.37 3.62 8.86
CA LYS A 155 2.02 4.59 7.83
C LYS A 155 2.27 5.98 8.38
N ILE A 156 3.37 6.58 7.98
CA ILE A 156 3.76 7.94 8.35
C ILE A 156 3.36 8.86 7.21
N ILE A 157 2.79 10.02 7.54
CA ILE A 157 2.48 11.09 6.58
C ILE A 157 3.14 12.36 7.10
N TYR A 158 4.02 12.94 6.30
CA TYR A 158 4.63 14.25 6.55
C TYR A 158 4.08 15.22 5.52
N MET A 159 3.65 16.39 5.99
CA MET A 159 3.17 17.48 5.14
C MET A 159 3.93 18.75 5.56
N PRO A 160 4.74 19.34 4.65
CA PRO A 160 5.46 20.58 4.90
C PRO A 160 4.54 21.81 4.91
#